data_AF-A0A0G1VTC1-F1
#
_entry.id   AF-A0A0G1VTC1-F1
#
_cell.length_a   1.000
_cell.length_b   1.000
_cell.length_c   1.000
_cell.angle_alpha   90.00
_cell.angle_beta   90.00
_cell.angle_gamma   90.00
#
_symmetry.space_group_name_H-M   'P 1'
#
loop_
_entity.id
_entity.type
_entity.pdbx_description
1 polymer ?
#
loop_
_entity_poly.entity_id
_entity_poly.type
_entity_poly.pdbx_seq_one_letter_code
_entity_poly.pdbx_strand_id
1 'polypeptide(L)'
;MQYTQKIKEAIRVAIRVHELDQKQKRKGKDIPYIIHPLIVGLILARISRDEDVVVAGILHDTIEDSVDTKKVTIATIKKRFGDEVARMVGDVTEKNRNVPWVERKKQNVKKIADLPKDSLMYRKKTSSSTMWKLLRQ
;
A
#
# COMPACT_ATOMS: atom_id res chain seq x y z
N MET A 1 16.61 5.98 8.93
CA MET A 1 16.57 5.14 7.71
C MET A 1 17.22 5.90 6.57
N GLN A 2 17.98 5.24 5.69
CA GLN A 2 18.61 5.88 4.52
C GLN A 2 17.75 5.69 3.27
N TYR A 3 17.90 6.58 2.29
CA TYR A 3 17.26 6.42 0.98
C TYR A 3 18.08 5.45 0.12
N THR A 4 17.50 4.30 -0.21
CA THR A 4 18.19 3.23 -0.93
C THR A 4 17.63 3.01 -2.34
N GLN A 5 18.32 2.20 -3.12
CA GLN A 5 17.85 1.78 -4.43
C GLN A 5 16.51 1.01 -4.35
N LYS A 6 16.29 0.21 -3.30
CA LYS A 6 15.04 -0.54 -3.11
C LYS A 6 13.85 0.41 -2.91
N ILE A 7 14.01 1.44 -2.09
CA ILE A 7 13.00 2.48 -1.86
C ILE A 7 12.74 3.29 -3.13
N LYS A 8 13.80 3.66 -3.86
CA LYS A 8 13.70 4.37 -5.14
C LYS A 8 12.86 3.58 -6.16
N GLU A 9 13.10 2.29 -6.29
CA GLU A 9 12.32 1.42 -7.19
C GLU A 9 10.86 1.29 -6.73
N ALA A 10 10.61 1.20 -5.43
CA ALA A 10 9.25 1.17 -4.89
C ALA A 10 8.46 2.44 -5.25
N ILE A 11 9.09 3.61 -5.08
CA ILE A 11 8.52 4.92 -5.45
C ILE A 11 8.23 4.98 -6.95
N ARG A 12 9.16 4.51 -7.80
CA ARG A 12 8.95 4.46 -9.25
C ARG A 12 7.73 3.62 -9.63
N VAL A 13 7.56 2.45 -9.01
CA VAL A 13 6.40 1.59 -9.25
C VAL A 13 5.11 2.28 -8.80
N ALA A 14 5.09 2.90 -7.62
CA ALA A 14 3.93 3.61 -7.11
C ALA A 14 3.55 4.80 -8.02
N ILE A 15 4.52 5.62 -8.45
CA ILE A 15 4.30 6.74 -9.39
C ILE A 15 3.70 6.21 -10.69
N ARG A 16 4.29 5.15 -11.27
CA ARG A 16 3.79 4.56 -12.51
C ARG A 16 2.31 4.15 -12.38
N VAL A 17 1.95 3.45 -11.31
CA VAL A 17 0.58 2.96 -11.11
C VAL A 17 -0.41 4.10 -10.87
N HIS A 18 -0.14 4.96 -9.88
CA HIS A 18 -1.14 5.93 -9.41
C HIS A 18 -1.16 7.23 -10.22
N GLU A 19 -0.02 7.66 -10.77
CA GLU A 19 0.09 8.91 -11.52
C GLU A 19 0.04 8.67 -13.03
N LEU A 20 0.91 7.82 -13.57
CA LEU A 20 1.07 7.70 -15.02
C LEU A 20 -0.02 6.85 -15.67
N ASP A 21 -0.32 5.68 -15.10
CA ASP A 21 -1.25 4.72 -15.68
C ASP A 21 -2.72 5.09 -15.39
N GLN A 22 -3.02 5.60 -14.20
CA GLN A 22 -4.39 5.91 -13.79
C GLN A 22 -4.72 7.40 -13.59
N LYS A 23 -3.71 8.29 -13.49
CA LYS A 23 -3.91 9.72 -13.19
C LYS A 23 -4.88 9.95 -12.01
N GLN A 24 -4.73 9.14 -10.96
CA GLN A 24 -5.69 9.11 -9.86
C GLN A 24 -5.61 10.39 -9.05
N LYS A 25 -6.78 10.93 -8.73
CA LYS A 25 -6.92 11.99 -7.74
C LYS A 25 -7.45 11.42 -6.43
N ARG A 26 -7.10 12.06 -5.32
CA ARG A 26 -7.68 11.72 -4.02
C ARG A 26 -9.17 12.03 -4.02
N LYS A 27 -9.97 11.14 -3.44
CA LYS A 27 -11.42 11.26 -3.39
C LYS A 27 -11.85 12.63 -2.84
N GLY A 28 -12.56 13.40 -3.67
CA GLY A 28 -13.10 14.72 -3.32
C GLY A 28 -12.08 15.85 -3.25
N LYS A 29 -10.86 15.69 -3.81
CA LYS A 29 -9.81 16.73 -3.81
C LYS A 29 -9.05 16.75 -5.14
N ASP A 30 -8.48 17.91 -5.48
CA ASP A 30 -7.57 18.06 -6.61
C ASP A 30 -6.10 17.81 -6.20
N ILE A 31 -5.85 16.63 -5.63
CA ILE A 31 -4.52 16.22 -5.16
C ILE A 31 -4.19 14.86 -5.78
N PRO A 32 -3.01 14.69 -6.40
CA PRO A 32 -2.55 13.40 -6.92
C PRO A 32 -2.56 12.29 -5.86
N TYR A 33 -3.08 11.11 -6.19
CA TYR A 33 -3.18 9.99 -5.23
C TYR A 33 -1.81 9.49 -4.78
N ILE A 34 -0.78 9.61 -5.63
CA ILE A 34 0.61 9.20 -5.31
C ILE A 34 1.14 9.81 -4.00
N ILE A 35 0.61 10.96 -3.58
CA ILE A 35 0.95 11.57 -2.29
C ILE A 35 0.61 10.64 -1.11
N HIS A 36 -0.47 9.85 -1.19
CA HIS A 36 -0.87 8.92 -0.13
C HIS A 36 0.18 7.82 0.10
N PRO A 37 0.56 6.98 -0.89
CA PRO A 37 1.61 5.97 -0.69
C PRO A 37 2.95 6.54 -0.24
N LEU A 38 3.32 7.75 -0.68
CA LEU A 38 4.56 8.40 -0.24
C LEU A 38 4.51 8.82 1.24
N ILE A 39 3.41 9.43 1.70
CA ILE A 39 3.22 9.77 3.10
C ILE A 39 3.19 8.52 3.98
N VAL A 40 2.55 7.44 3.51
CA VAL A 40 2.58 6.14 4.21
C VAL A 40 4.03 5.69 4.42
N GLY A 41 4.84 5.66 3.35
CA GLY A 41 6.24 5.29 3.44
C GLY A 41 7.03 6.17 4.41
N LEU A 42 6.82 7.49 4.39
CA LEU A 42 7.47 8.43 5.30
C LEU A 42 7.10 8.20 6.77
N ILE A 43 5.82 7.93 7.06
CA ILE A 43 5.37 7.61 8.42
C ILE A 43 6.00 6.30 8.88
N LEU A 44 6.04 5.28 8.02
CA LEU A 44 6.65 3.98 8.34
C LEU A 44 8.16 4.11 8.59
N ALA A 45 8.85 4.94 7.80
CA ALA A 45 10.28 5.22 7.97
C ALA A 45 10.62 5.92 9.30
N ARG A 46 9.65 6.60 9.92
CA ARG A 46 9.81 7.24 11.23
C ARG A 46 9.62 6.27 12.40
N ILE A 47 8.87 5.20 12.20
CA ILE A 47 8.50 4.26 13.27
C ILE A 47 9.22 2.91 13.16
N SER A 48 9.75 2.58 11.99
CA SER A 48 10.45 1.32 11.72
C SER A 48 11.84 1.60 11.16
N ARG A 49 12.81 0.76 11.54
CA ARG A 49 14.14 0.72 10.91
C ARG A 49 14.20 -0.29 9.77
N ASP A 50 13.17 -1.11 9.62
CA ASP A 50 13.06 -2.10 8.57
C ASP A 50 12.68 -1.44 7.24
N GLU A 51 13.54 -1.58 6.24
CA GLU A 51 13.32 -1.06 4.90
C GLU A 51 12.15 -1.74 4.20
N ASP A 52 11.97 -3.05 4.40
CA ASP A 52 10.98 -3.84 3.69
C ASP A 52 9.58 -3.40 4.09
N VAL A 53 9.41 -3.01 5.36
CA VAL A 53 8.20 -2.39 5.89
C VAL A 53 7.86 -1.10 5.16
N VAL A 54 8.85 -0.24 4.94
CA VAL A 54 8.64 1.04 4.24
C VAL A 54 8.30 0.80 2.78
N VAL A 55 9.02 -0.10 2.12
CA VAL A 55 8.76 -0.50 0.74
C VAL A 55 7.34 -1.09 0.61
N ALA A 56 6.94 -1.97 1.51
CA ALA A 56 5.59 -2.54 1.52
C ALA A 56 4.50 -1.47 1.70
N GLY A 57 4.74 -0.47 2.57
CA GLY A 57 3.84 0.66 2.73
C GLY A 57 3.73 1.55 1.48
N ILE A 58 4.83 1.76 0.75
CA ILE A 58 4.79 2.50 -0.53
C ILE A 58 4.02 1.71 -1.60
N LEU A 59 4.09 0.38 -1.56
CA LEU A 59 3.51 -0.49 -2.59
C LEU A 59 2.08 -1.00 -2.26
N HIS A 60 1.54 -0.73 -1.08
CA HIS A 60 0.36 -1.43 -0.56
C HIS A 60 -0.87 -1.43 -1.47
N ASP A 61 -1.16 -0.33 -2.17
CA ASP A 61 -2.32 -0.21 -3.06
C ASP A 61 -2.01 -0.59 -4.52
N THR A 62 -0.74 -0.81 -4.88
CA THR A 62 -0.31 -0.92 -6.29
C THR A 62 -0.89 -2.13 -7.01
N ILE A 63 -1.12 -3.24 -6.32
CA ILE A 63 -1.77 -4.42 -6.89
C ILE A 63 -3.22 -4.14 -7.22
N GLU A 64 -3.94 -3.53 -6.28
CA GLU A 64 -5.36 -3.26 -6.42
C GLU A 64 -5.66 -2.22 -7.49
N ASP A 65 -4.79 -1.22 -7.59
CA ASP A 65 -4.99 -0.03 -8.42
C ASP A 65 -4.27 -0.10 -9.77
N SER A 66 -3.45 -1.13 -10.02
CA SER A 66 -2.91 -1.35 -11.35
C SER A 66 -4.00 -1.74 -12.36
N VAL A 67 -3.96 -1.10 -13.54
CA VAL A 67 -4.83 -1.41 -14.68
C VAL A 67 -4.52 -2.79 -15.26
N ASP A 68 -5.51 -3.45 -15.87
CA ASP A 68 -5.37 -4.84 -16.35
C ASP A 68 -4.28 -5.01 -17.41
N THR A 69 -4.09 -4.02 -18.28
CA THR A 69 -3.03 -4.01 -19.31
C THR A 69 -1.62 -3.91 -18.74
N LYS A 70 -1.47 -3.45 -17.49
CA LYS A 70 -0.18 -3.26 -16.81
C LYS A 70 -0.23 -3.72 -15.36
N LYS A 71 -0.82 -4.90 -15.15
CA LYS A 71 -1.11 -5.41 -13.80
C LYS A 71 0.16 -5.60 -12.97
N VAL A 72 0.13 -5.08 -11.74
CA VAL A 72 1.11 -5.42 -10.70
C VAL A 72 0.61 -6.67 -10.00
N THR A 73 1.47 -7.69 -9.93
CA THR A 73 1.16 -8.95 -9.25
C THR A 73 2.08 -9.17 -8.07
N ILE A 74 1.67 -10.04 -7.14
CA ILE A 74 2.51 -10.50 -6.02
C ILE A 74 3.82 -11.10 -6.56
N ALA A 75 3.76 -11.88 -7.65
CA ALA A 75 4.96 -12.46 -8.27
C ALA A 75 5.94 -11.38 -8.78
N THR A 76 5.41 -10.31 -9.39
CA THR A 76 6.23 -9.17 -9.82
C THR A 76 6.89 -8.46 -8.63
N ILE A 77 6.16 -8.28 -7.53
CA ILE A 77 6.70 -7.68 -6.30
C ILE A 77 7.77 -8.57 -5.68
N LYS A 78 7.50 -9.87 -5.54
CA LYS A 78 8.47 -10.86 -5.02
C LYS A 78 9.78 -10.83 -5.81
N LYS A 79 9.68 -10.84 -7.15
CA LYS A 79 10.87 -10.80 -8.03
C LYS A 79 11.70 -9.53 -7.86
N ARG A 80 11.07 -8.38 -7.56
CA ARG A 80 11.74 -7.07 -7.50
C ARG A 80 12.20 -6.68 -6.09
N PHE A 81 11.47 -7.11 -5.07
CA PHE A 81 11.61 -6.60 -3.70
C PHE A 81 11.80 -7.70 -2.66
N GLY A 82 11.69 -8.98 -3.04
CA GLY A 82 11.86 -10.11 -2.15
C GLY A 82 10.56 -10.64 -1.56
N ASP A 83 10.67 -11.79 -0.90
CA ASP A 83 9.55 -12.54 -0.33
C ASP A 83 8.80 -11.76 0.77
N GLU A 84 9.54 -11.07 1.63
CA GLU A 84 8.97 -10.39 2.78
C GLU A 84 8.07 -9.22 2.38
N VAL A 85 8.54 -8.36 1.46
CA VAL A 85 7.72 -7.29 0.88
C VAL A 85 6.48 -7.87 0.19
N ALA A 86 6.64 -8.93 -0.60
CA ALA A 86 5.53 -9.55 -1.31
C ALA A 86 4.46 -10.11 -0.36
N ARG A 87 4.89 -10.75 0.74
CA ARG A 87 4.00 -11.22 1.81
C ARG A 87 3.23 -10.04 2.41
N MET A 88 3.92 -8.99 2.85
CA MET A 88 3.28 -7.84 3.48
C MET A 88 2.29 -7.12 2.57
N VAL A 89 2.63 -6.91 1.30
CA VAL A 89 1.72 -6.30 0.32
C VAL A 89 0.51 -7.22 0.08
N GLY A 90 0.72 -8.53 -0.03
CA GLY A 90 -0.38 -9.50 -0.18
C GLY A 90 -1.32 -9.59 1.02
N ASP A 91 -0.79 -9.42 2.23
CA ASP A 91 -1.57 -9.38 3.46
C ASP A 91 -2.55 -8.19 3.47
N VAL A 92 -2.08 -7.02 3.02
CA VAL A 92 -2.87 -5.79 3.02
C VAL A 92 -3.73 -5.58 1.79
N THR A 93 -3.47 -6.30 0.70
CA THR A 93 -4.28 -6.28 -0.53
C THR A 93 -5.68 -6.88 -0.29
N GLU A 94 -6.72 -6.12 -0.60
CA GLU A 94 -8.11 -6.56 -0.70
C GLU A 94 -8.28 -7.47 -1.93
N LYS A 95 -8.71 -8.72 -1.68
CA LYS A 95 -9.07 -9.64 -2.76
C LYS A 95 -10.51 -9.34 -3.20
N ASN A 96 -10.75 -9.42 -4.51
CA ASN A 96 -12.08 -9.42 -5.13
C ASN A 96 -12.86 -8.10 -4.98
N ARG A 97 -12.58 -7.10 -5.83
CA ARG A 97 -13.36 -5.84 -5.88
C ARG A 97 -14.77 -5.99 -6.48
N ASN A 98 -15.11 -7.16 -7.03
CA ASN A 98 -16.41 -7.43 -7.66
C ASN A 98 -17.52 -7.75 -6.64
N VAL A 99 -17.17 -7.91 -5.35
CA VAL A 99 -18.17 -8.04 -4.27
C VAL A 99 -18.56 -6.67 -3.69
N PRO A 100 -19.83 -6.51 -3.26
CA PRO A 100 -20.32 -5.27 -2.65
C PRO A 100 -19.44 -4.78 -1.49
N TRP A 101 -19.33 -3.46 -1.33
CA TRP A 101 -18.46 -2.82 -0.35
C TRP A 101 -18.68 -3.31 1.10
N VAL A 102 -19.93 -3.54 1.49
CA VAL A 102 -20.27 -4.04 2.84
C VAL A 102 -19.68 -5.44 3.06
N GLU A 103 -19.76 -6.29 2.05
CA GLU A 103 -19.27 -7.66 2.13
C GLU A 103 -17.73 -7.68 2.12
N ARG A 104 -17.09 -6.82 1.31
CA ARG A 104 -15.64 -6.60 1.40
C ARG A 104 -15.21 -6.19 2.79
N LYS A 105 -15.91 -5.26 3.43
CA LYS A 105 -15.59 -4.83 4.80
C LYS A 105 -15.72 -5.96 5.81
N LYS A 106 -16.76 -6.81 5.71
CA LYS A 106 -16.92 -8.00 6.57
C LYS A 106 -15.78 -9.00 6.39
N GLN A 107 -15.44 -9.35 5.14
CA GLN A 107 -14.35 -10.26 4.82
C GLN A 107 -13.01 -9.72 5.31
N ASN A 108 -12.79 -8.42 5.14
CA ASN A 108 -11.60 -7.73 5.63
C ASN A 108 -11.49 -7.73 7.14
N VAL A 109 -12.58 -7.53 7.88
CA VAL A 109 -12.57 -7.59 9.36
C VAL A 109 -12.20 -8.98 9.84
N LYS A 110 -12.75 -10.04 9.23
CA LYS A 110 -12.37 -11.43 9.52
C LYS A 110 -10.88 -11.67 9.25
N LYS A 111 -10.39 -11.28 8.06
CA LYS A 111 -8.97 -11.43 7.67
C LYS A 111 -8.02 -10.71 8.65
N ILE A 112 -8.40 -9.51 9.12
CA ILE A 112 -7.56 -8.72 10.03
C ILE A 112 -7.35 -9.43 11.37
N ALA A 113 -8.33 -10.20 11.86
CA ALA A 113 -8.18 -10.94 13.12
C ALA A 113 -7.08 -12.01 13.05
N ASP A 114 -6.83 -12.57 11.86
CA ASP A 114 -5.89 -13.67 11.64
C ASP A 114 -4.51 -13.20 11.15
N LEU A 115 -4.31 -11.89 10.95
CA LEU A 115 -3.03 -11.36 10.47
C LEU A 115 -1.95 -11.36 11.56
N PRO A 116 -0.67 -11.56 11.21
CA PRO A 116 0.44 -11.26 12.11
C PRO A 116 0.37 -9.83 12.64
N LYS A 117 0.79 -9.59 13.89
CA LYS A 117 0.71 -8.28 14.56
C LYS A 117 1.32 -7.15 13.73
N ASP A 118 2.40 -7.44 13.01
CA ASP A 118 3.09 -6.47 12.17
C ASP A 118 2.22 -6.06 10.96
N SER A 119 1.61 -7.04 10.27
CA SER A 119 0.66 -6.80 9.17
C SER A 119 -0.58 -5.99 9.63
N LEU A 120 -1.04 -6.18 10.87
CA LEU A 120 -2.09 -5.39 11.51
C LEU A 120 -1.69 -3.92 11.74
N MET A 121 -0.47 -3.69 12.21
CA MET A 121 0.08 -2.35 12.41
C MET A 121 0.14 -1.57 11.08
N TYR A 122 0.56 -2.23 10.00
CA TYR A 122 0.61 -1.61 8.67
C TYR A 122 -0.78 -1.26 8.16
N ARG A 123 -1.73 -2.20 8.26
CA ARG A 123 -3.09 -2.00 7.75
C ARG A 123 -3.89 -0.91 8.47
N LYS A 124 -3.72 -0.78 9.79
CA LYS A 124 -4.32 0.32 10.56
C LYS A 124 -3.76 1.68 10.13
N LYS A 125 -2.47 1.73 9.77
CA LYS A 125 -1.82 2.97 9.30
C LYS A 125 -2.17 3.27 7.84
N THR A 126 -2.29 2.28 6.95
CA THR A 126 -2.62 2.49 5.53
C THR A 126 -4.09 2.82 5.28
N SER A 127 -5.00 2.53 6.21
CA SER A 127 -6.41 2.92 6.05
C SER A 127 -6.53 4.44 5.99
N SER A 128 -6.95 4.95 4.82
CA SER A 128 -7.15 6.38 4.57
C SER A 128 -7.83 7.10 5.75
N SER A 129 -8.89 6.55 6.35
CA SER A 129 -9.61 7.21 7.45
C SER A 129 -8.80 7.36 8.75
N THR A 130 -7.91 6.43 9.06
CA THR A 130 -7.10 6.46 10.30
C THR A 130 -5.86 7.34 10.13
N MET A 131 -5.23 7.34 8.94
CA MET A 131 -4.06 8.19 8.66
C MET A 131 -4.39 9.70 8.68
N TRP A 132 -5.56 10.12 8.17
CA TRP A 132 -6.00 11.53 8.21
C TRP A 132 -6.36 12.02 9.61
N LYS A 133 -6.61 11.12 10.56
CA LYS A 133 -6.76 11.48 11.97
C LYS A 133 -5.41 11.70 12.66
N LEU A 134 -4.36 11.01 12.21
CA LEU A 134 -3.00 11.15 12.75
C LEU A 134 -2.25 12.36 12.18
N LEU A 135 -2.54 12.77 10.94
CA LEU A 135 -1.94 13.96 10.30
C LEU A 135 -2.66 15.29 10.64
N ARG A 136 -3.65 15.26 11.54
CA ARG A 136 -4.42 16.42 12.00
C ARG A 136 -4.14 16.82 13.45
N GLN A 137 -3.14 16.20 14.09
CA GLN A 137 -2.58 16.62 15.37
C GLN A 137 -1.32 17.45 15.13
#